data_AF-A0A925VDG9-F1
#
_entry.id   AF-A0A925VDG9-F1
#
_cell.length_a   1.000
_cell.length_b   1.000
_cell.length_c   1.000
_cell.angle_alpha   90.00
_cell.angle_beta   90.00
_cell.angle_gamma   90.00
#
_symmetry.space_group_name_H-M   'P 1'
#
loop_
_entity.id
_entity.type
_entity.pdbx_description
1 polymer ?
#
loop_
_entity_poly.entity_id
_entity_poly.type
_entity_poly.pdbx_seq_one_letter_code
_entity_poly.pdbx_strand_id
1 'polypeptide(L)'
;MQVWDAGAAIAGFCTFREQLDEPGVTYVGVLNVVPAYQKLGLGRRFLTYFVGRSLERGAKRLDLHTWPGNLKAVPLYKKCGFFWMPGTGVHMFNFLPSILAMPAAKPFFDRHDWYASMRRELSQSEDDERWQGMKVFTYRFEAGGEQLTVRVDQQARAITAIETDAFGAAAIAT
;
A
#
# COMPACT_ATOMS: atom_id res chain seq x y z
N MET A 1 9.29 10.43 12.21
CA MET A 1 8.43 9.69 13.16
C MET A 1 7.13 10.47 13.32
N GLN A 2 6.00 9.79 13.45
CA GLN A 2 4.71 10.37 13.81
C GLN A 2 4.26 9.79 15.14
N VAL A 3 3.73 10.64 16.02
CA VAL A 3 3.17 10.26 17.32
C VAL A 3 1.69 10.64 17.34
N TRP A 4 0.87 9.83 18.01
CA TRP A 4 -0.50 10.18 18.35
C TRP A 4 -0.59 10.45 19.85
N ASP A 5 -0.87 11.71 20.20
CA ASP A 5 -1.07 12.17 21.57
C ASP A 5 -2.57 12.15 21.92
N ALA A 6 -2.92 11.61 23.08
CA ALA A 6 -4.27 11.61 23.65
C ALA A 6 -4.42 12.63 24.79
N GLY A 7 -3.53 13.61 24.87
CA GLY A 7 -3.45 14.64 25.91
C GLY A 7 -2.60 14.18 27.09
N ALA A 8 -3.13 13.25 27.89
CA ALA A 8 -2.44 12.76 29.09
C ALA A 8 -1.49 11.58 28.83
N ALA A 9 -1.49 11.02 27.61
CA ALA A 9 -0.69 9.85 27.26
C ALA A 9 -0.40 9.77 25.75
N ILE A 10 0.72 9.16 25.40
CA ILE A 10 1.01 8.76 24.02
C ILE A 10 0.21 7.50 23.69
N ALA A 11 -0.71 7.61 22.73
CA ALA A 11 -1.57 6.51 22.30
C ALA A 11 -0.87 5.55 21.32
N GLY A 12 0.12 6.05 20.57
CA GLY A 12 0.90 5.25 19.64
C GLY A 12 1.93 6.07 18.89
N PHE A 13 2.80 5.38 18.16
CA PHE A 13 3.82 5.99 17.32
C PHE A 13 4.11 5.12 16.11
N CYS A 14 4.62 5.76 15.07
CA CYS A 14 5.07 5.08 13.87
C CYS A 14 6.31 5.77 13.28
N THR A 15 7.36 5.00 12.98
CA THR A 15 8.59 5.52 12.38
C THR A 15 8.57 5.39 10.87
N PHE A 16 9.19 6.36 10.20
CA PHE A 16 9.22 6.49 8.76
C PHE A 16 10.59 7.00 8.34
N ARG A 17 11.18 6.40 7.31
CA ARG A 17 12.50 6.73 6.79
C ARG A 17 12.59 6.43 5.29
N GLU A 18 13.64 6.91 4.66
CA GLU A 18 14.03 6.42 3.34
C GLU A 18 14.81 5.11 3.47
N GLN A 19 14.69 4.25 2.46
CA GLN A 19 15.50 3.05 2.37
C GLN A 19 16.90 3.43 1.88
N LEU A 20 17.92 2.99 2.62
CA LEU A 20 19.31 3.37 2.32
C LEU A 20 19.87 2.63 1.10
N ASP A 21 19.39 1.41 0.87
CA ASP A 21 19.83 0.48 -0.18
C ASP A 21 19.01 0.59 -1.48
N GLU A 22 17.83 1.22 -1.45
CA GLU A 22 16.96 1.39 -2.62
C GLU A 22 16.46 2.85 -2.72
N PRO A 23 17.20 3.74 -3.41
CA PRO A 23 16.80 5.14 -3.57
C PRO A 23 15.41 5.30 -4.17
N GLY A 24 14.63 6.22 -3.59
CA GLY A 24 13.24 6.45 -3.97
C GLY A 24 12.25 5.47 -3.33
N VAL A 25 12.69 4.60 -2.41
CA VAL A 25 11.81 3.80 -1.56
C VAL A 25 11.77 4.38 -0.14
N THR A 26 10.58 4.37 0.43
CA THR A 26 10.32 4.80 1.81
C THR A 26 9.88 3.61 2.64
N TYR A 27 10.06 3.70 3.95
CA TYR A 27 9.92 2.54 4.83
C TYR A 27 9.23 2.90 6.14
N VAL A 28 8.17 2.17 6.48
CA VAL A 28 7.55 2.17 7.81
C VAL A 28 8.31 1.21 8.70
N GLY A 29 8.91 1.75 9.76
CA GLY A 29 9.66 0.99 10.75
C GLY A 29 8.79 0.42 11.84
N VAL A 30 8.93 0.98 13.03
CA VAL A 30 8.20 0.53 14.21
C VAL A 30 6.85 1.22 14.20
N LEU A 31 5.77 0.45 14.14
CA LEU A 31 4.40 0.90 14.37
C LEU A 31 3.87 0.22 15.62
N ASN A 32 3.49 1.01 16.61
CA ASN A 32 2.88 0.49 17.84
C ASN A 32 1.74 1.38 18.30
N VAL A 33 0.68 0.74 18.79
CA VAL A 33 -0.46 1.38 19.43
C VAL A 33 -0.65 0.75 20.79
N VAL A 34 -0.68 1.58 21.83
CA VAL A 34 -0.87 1.16 23.21
C VAL A 34 -2.19 0.37 23.32
N PRO A 35 -2.24 -0.77 24.04
CA PRO A 35 -3.40 -1.65 24.06
C PRO A 35 -4.75 -0.97 24.30
N ALA A 36 -4.80 0.01 25.22
CA ALA A 36 -6.01 0.78 25.53
C ALA A 36 -6.55 1.62 24.35
N TYR A 37 -5.72 1.92 23.36
CA TYR A 37 -6.05 2.71 22.18
C TYR A 37 -6.14 1.88 20.89
N GLN A 38 -6.02 0.55 20.99
CA GLN A 38 -6.21 -0.34 19.85
C GLN A 38 -7.68 -0.40 19.42
N LYS A 39 -7.92 -0.83 18.18
CA LYS A 39 -9.27 -0.88 17.55
C LYS A 39 -9.95 0.49 17.35
N LEU A 40 -9.27 1.60 17.68
CA LEU A 40 -9.72 2.97 17.39
C LEU A 40 -9.26 3.50 16.01
N GLY A 41 -8.70 2.63 15.16
CA GLY A 41 -8.24 2.99 13.82
C GLY A 41 -6.90 3.73 13.77
N LEU A 42 -6.15 3.85 14.87
CA LEU A 42 -4.86 4.55 14.89
C LEU A 42 -3.81 3.92 13.96
N GLY A 43 -3.72 2.58 13.93
CA GLY A 43 -2.80 1.89 13.01
C GLY A 43 -3.10 2.23 11.54
N ARG A 44 -4.38 2.23 11.16
CA ARG A 44 -4.83 2.70 9.84
C ARG A 44 -4.38 4.13 9.58
N ARG A 45 -4.65 5.05 10.53
CA ARG A 45 -4.30 6.47 10.38
C ARG A 45 -2.80 6.68 10.16
N PHE A 46 -1.94 5.96 10.89
CA PHE A 46 -0.49 6.02 10.66
C PHE A 46 -0.12 5.56 9.26
N LEU A 47 -0.63 4.41 8.81
CA LEU A 47 -0.28 3.85 7.50
C LEU A 47 -0.78 4.72 6.35
N THR A 48 -2.04 5.19 6.39
CA THR A 48 -2.58 6.08 5.37
C THR A 48 -1.85 7.43 5.34
N TYR A 49 -1.48 7.96 6.51
CA TYR A 49 -0.63 9.15 6.60
C TYR A 49 0.72 8.95 5.91
N PHE A 50 1.38 7.80 6.14
CA PHE A 50 2.67 7.54 5.52
C PHE A 50 2.60 7.20 4.03
N VAL A 51 1.49 6.65 3.52
CA VAL A 51 1.25 6.60 2.07
C VAL A 51 1.24 8.02 1.48
N GLY A 52 0.55 8.97 2.12
CA GLY A 52 0.55 10.38 1.72
C GLY A 52 1.94 11.02 1.78
N ARG A 53 2.70 10.80 2.86
CA ARG A 53 4.07 11.30 2.99
C ARG A 53 5.04 10.70 1.96
N SER A 54 4.84 9.44 1.58
CA SER A 54 5.59 8.80 0.49
C SER A 54 5.25 9.42 -0.86
N LEU A 55 3.97 9.68 -1.13
CA LEU A 55 3.51 10.38 -2.33
C LEU A 55 4.12 11.79 -2.44
N GLU A 56 4.07 12.58 -1.36
CA GLU A 56 4.64 13.95 -1.31
C GLU A 56 6.15 13.97 -1.59
N ARG A 57 6.86 12.88 -1.26
CA ARG A 57 8.29 12.73 -1.53
C ARG A 57 8.60 12.22 -2.94
N GLY A 58 7.58 11.92 -3.75
CA GLY A 58 7.75 11.27 -5.05
C GLY A 58 8.33 9.85 -4.92
N ALA A 59 8.09 9.18 -3.80
CA ALA A 59 8.60 7.83 -3.58
C ALA A 59 7.93 6.85 -4.56
N LYS A 60 8.72 5.91 -5.08
CA LYS A 60 8.23 4.84 -5.95
C LYS A 60 7.38 3.83 -5.17
N ARG A 61 7.76 3.58 -3.91
CA ARG A 61 7.18 2.55 -3.06
C ARG A 61 7.30 2.90 -1.58
N LEU A 62 6.35 2.39 -0.79
CA LEU A 62 6.39 2.38 0.66
C LEU A 62 6.43 0.94 1.15
N ASP A 63 7.45 0.59 1.92
CA ASP A 63 7.70 -0.77 2.37
C ASP A 63 7.55 -0.91 3.88
N LEU A 64 7.27 -2.12 4.32
CA LEU A 64 7.42 -2.53 5.71
C LEU A 64 7.80 -4.00 5.79
N HIS A 65 8.53 -4.36 6.85
CA HIS A 65 8.67 -5.75 7.26
C HIS A 65 7.85 -5.97 8.53
N THR A 66 7.27 -7.15 8.62
CA THR A 66 6.85 -7.68 9.91
C THR A 66 7.44 -9.06 10.12
N TRP A 67 7.03 -9.77 11.16
CA TRP A 67 7.54 -11.09 11.49
C TRP A 67 6.39 -12.12 11.48
N PRO A 68 6.67 -13.42 11.25
CA PRO A 68 5.64 -14.44 11.06
C PRO A 68 4.64 -14.61 12.21
N GLY A 69 4.92 -14.14 13.42
CA GLY A 69 3.94 -14.16 14.52
C GLY A 69 3.10 -12.89 14.66
N ASN A 70 3.26 -11.90 13.78
CA ASN A 70 2.40 -10.71 13.70
C ASN A 70 1.36 -10.79 12.57
N LEU A 71 0.89 -12.00 12.22
CA LEU A 71 -0.11 -12.17 11.16
C LEU A 71 -1.40 -11.39 11.44
N LYS A 72 -1.72 -11.15 12.71
CA LYS A 72 -2.85 -10.29 13.13
C LYS A 72 -2.82 -8.89 12.51
N ALA A 73 -1.65 -8.34 12.20
CA ALA A 73 -1.52 -7.02 11.57
C ALA A 73 -1.63 -7.06 10.04
N VAL A 74 -1.45 -8.23 9.41
CA VAL A 74 -1.46 -8.37 7.94
C VAL A 74 -2.76 -7.86 7.30
N PRO A 75 -3.97 -8.15 7.82
CA PRO A 75 -5.19 -7.60 7.25
C PRO A 75 -5.23 -6.07 7.24
N LEU A 76 -4.69 -5.42 8.28
CA LEU A 76 -4.58 -3.97 8.34
C LEU A 76 -3.61 -3.44 7.27
N TYR A 77 -2.44 -4.07 7.12
CA TYR A 77 -1.47 -3.70 6.11
C TYR A 77 -2.05 -3.84 4.70
N LYS A 78 -2.67 -5.00 4.39
CA LYS A 78 -3.34 -5.23 3.10
C LYS A 78 -4.44 -4.20 2.83
N LYS A 79 -5.25 -3.86 3.85
CA LYS A 79 -6.30 -2.83 3.71
C LYS A 79 -5.73 -1.42 3.49
N CYS A 80 -4.47 -1.16 3.86
CA CYS A 80 -3.79 0.11 3.59
C CYS A 80 -2.97 0.10 2.29
N GLY A 81 -3.11 -0.93 1.45
CA GLY A 81 -2.50 -1.01 0.11
C GLY A 81 -1.24 -1.85 0.02
N PHE A 82 -0.83 -2.52 1.09
CA PHE A 82 0.36 -3.36 1.08
C PHE A 82 0.08 -4.75 0.48
N PHE A 83 1.04 -5.29 -0.26
CA PHE A 83 1.08 -6.66 -0.76
C PHE A 83 2.19 -7.44 -0.07
N TRP A 84 1.93 -8.66 0.39
CA TRP A 84 2.94 -9.58 0.93
C TRP A 84 3.68 -10.25 -0.23
N MET A 85 4.97 -9.94 -0.37
CA MET A 85 5.86 -10.55 -1.35
C MET A 85 6.08 -12.05 -1.07
N PRO A 86 5.79 -12.93 -2.04
CA PRO A 86 6.00 -14.37 -1.88
C PRO A 86 7.45 -14.76 -1.56
N GLY A 87 7.62 -15.80 -0.75
CA GLY A 87 8.94 -16.33 -0.38
C GLY A 87 9.74 -15.44 0.58
N THR A 88 9.08 -14.54 1.32
CA THR A 88 9.74 -13.62 2.25
C THR A 88 9.23 -13.81 3.69
N GLY A 89 10.04 -13.39 4.67
CA GLY A 89 9.65 -13.35 6.09
C GLY A 89 8.65 -12.23 6.42
N VAL A 90 7.58 -12.09 5.63
CA VAL A 90 6.57 -11.01 5.67
C VAL A 90 7.12 -9.62 5.30
N HIS A 91 7.78 -9.53 4.15
CA HIS A 91 8.07 -8.26 3.50
C HIS A 91 6.84 -7.79 2.72
N MET A 92 6.37 -6.58 2.99
CA MET A 92 5.20 -6.02 2.33
C MET A 92 5.49 -4.73 1.59
N PHE A 93 4.93 -4.64 0.38
CA PHE A 93 5.16 -3.57 -0.58
C PHE A 93 3.90 -2.77 -0.85
N ASN A 94 4.00 -1.44 -0.88
CA ASN A 94 2.90 -0.55 -1.21
C ASN A 94 3.29 0.41 -2.33
N PHE A 95 2.61 0.27 -3.46
CA PHE A 95 2.85 1.03 -4.69
C PHE A 95 1.85 2.19 -4.86
N LEU A 96 0.97 2.43 -3.88
CA LEU A 96 0.06 3.57 -3.90
C LEU A 96 0.75 4.91 -4.15
N PRO A 97 1.95 5.21 -3.60
CA PRO A 97 2.64 6.47 -3.92
C PRO A 97 2.81 6.70 -5.43
N SER A 98 3.25 5.68 -6.17
CA SER A 98 3.38 5.77 -7.64
C SER A 98 2.02 5.79 -8.34
N ILE A 99 1.06 4.98 -7.88
CA ILE A 99 -0.26 4.86 -8.50
C ILE A 99 -1.04 6.18 -8.37
N LEU A 100 -1.01 6.81 -7.20
CA LEU A 100 -1.68 8.09 -6.93
C LEU A 100 -1.02 9.25 -7.69
N ALA A 101 0.29 9.18 -7.94
CA ALA A 101 1.01 10.18 -8.74
C ALA A 101 0.79 10.02 -10.26
N MET A 102 0.24 8.90 -10.72
CA MET A 102 0.15 8.57 -12.14
C MET A 102 -0.90 9.45 -12.83
N PRO A 103 -0.55 10.21 -13.90
CA PRO A 103 -1.51 11.08 -14.60
C PRO A 103 -2.74 10.33 -15.11
N ALA A 104 -2.55 9.10 -15.58
CA ALA A 104 -3.62 8.23 -16.06
C ALA A 104 -4.63 7.81 -14.97
N ALA A 105 -4.22 7.77 -13.70
CA ALA A 105 -5.08 7.42 -12.57
C ALA A 105 -5.73 8.65 -11.91
N LYS A 106 -5.18 9.85 -12.16
CA LYS A 106 -5.65 11.10 -11.56
C LYS A 106 -7.16 11.37 -11.74
N PRO A 107 -7.77 11.16 -12.92
CA PRO A 107 -9.21 11.41 -13.08
C PRO A 107 -10.09 10.62 -12.10
N PHE A 108 -9.70 9.40 -11.75
CA PHE A 108 -10.42 8.59 -10.77
C PHE A 108 -10.22 9.15 -9.35
N PHE A 109 -8.97 9.40 -8.95
CA PHE A 109 -8.65 9.84 -7.58
C PHE A 109 -9.04 11.29 -7.26
N ASP A 110 -9.25 12.13 -8.28
CA ASP A 110 -9.82 13.46 -8.10
C ASP A 110 -11.30 13.41 -7.66
N ARG A 111 -12.00 12.32 -7.95
CA ARG A 111 -13.41 12.11 -7.63
C ARG A 111 -13.62 11.17 -6.44
N HIS A 112 -12.70 10.23 -6.24
CA HIS A 112 -12.87 9.12 -5.30
C HIS A 112 -11.68 8.98 -4.35
N ASP A 113 -11.98 8.84 -3.06
CA ASP A 113 -10.96 8.53 -2.05
C ASP A 113 -10.37 7.12 -2.30
N TRP A 114 -9.04 7.03 -2.36
CA TRP A 114 -8.37 5.77 -2.68
C TRP A 114 -8.64 4.68 -1.62
N TYR A 115 -8.72 5.04 -0.34
CA TYR A 115 -8.86 4.07 0.74
C TYR A 115 -10.28 3.50 0.78
N ALA A 116 -11.27 4.35 0.54
CA ALA A 116 -12.68 3.98 0.47
C ALA A 116 -13.01 3.18 -0.81
N SER A 117 -12.39 3.51 -1.94
CA SER A 117 -12.65 2.85 -3.23
C SER A 117 -11.87 1.56 -3.41
N MET A 118 -10.73 1.35 -2.73
CA MET A 118 -9.92 0.14 -2.92
C MET A 118 -10.67 -1.15 -2.54
N ARG A 119 -10.62 -2.13 -3.44
CA ARG A 119 -11.20 -3.48 -3.30
C ARG A 119 -10.08 -4.50 -3.28
N ARG A 120 -10.05 -5.33 -2.23
CA ARG A 120 -8.98 -6.29 -2.02
C ARG A 120 -9.36 -7.36 -1.00
N GLU A 121 -8.87 -8.58 -1.23
CA GLU A 121 -8.83 -9.65 -0.24
C GLU A 121 -7.80 -9.36 0.87
N LEU A 122 -8.17 -9.65 2.12
CA LEU A 122 -7.36 -9.41 3.32
C LEU A 122 -6.84 -10.70 3.97
N SER A 123 -6.63 -11.73 3.16
CA SER A 123 -6.09 -13.03 3.59
C SER A 123 -4.72 -12.87 4.26
N GLN A 124 -4.46 -13.71 5.27
CA GLN A 124 -3.17 -13.76 5.97
C GLN A 124 -2.20 -14.70 5.25
N SER A 125 -2.05 -14.51 3.93
CA SER A 125 -1.17 -15.28 3.06
C SER A 125 -0.40 -14.35 2.11
N GLU A 126 0.63 -14.91 1.48
CA GLU A 126 1.36 -14.26 0.39
C GLU A 126 0.44 -13.89 -0.77
N ASP A 127 0.76 -12.82 -1.48
CA ASP A 127 0.03 -12.38 -2.67
C ASP A 127 0.75 -12.88 -3.94
N ASP A 128 0.36 -14.05 -4.45
CA ASP A 128 0.96 -14.73 -5.62
C ASP A 128 0.01 -14.75 -6.84
N GLU A 129 -0.62 -13.60 -7.14
CA GLU A 129 -1.52 -13.47 -8.30
C GLU A 129 -0.74 -13.53 -9.61
N ARG A 130 -1.34 -14.17 -10.63
CA ARG A 130 -0.84 -14.17 -12.00
C ARG A 130 -1.81 -13.49 -12.96
N TRP A 131 -1.26 -12.69 -13.86
CA TRP A 131 -1.97 -12.06 -14.96
C TRP A 131 -1.12 -12.11 -16.22
N GLN A 132 -1.67 -12.69 -17.31
CA GLN A 132 -0.93 -12.93 -18.56
C GLN A 132 0.40 -13.68 -18.32
N GLY A 133 0.38 -14.69 -17.46
CA GLY A 133 1.56 -15.48 -17.09
C GLY A 133 2.53 -14.80 -16.11
N MET A 134 2.50 -13.46 -16.01
CA MET A 134 3.35 -12.67 -15.10
C MET A 134 2.84 -12.71 -13.67
N LYS A 135 3.75 -12.70 -12.70
CA LYS A 135 3.41 -12.47 -11.28
C LYS A 135 3.16 -10.99 -11.06
N VAL A 136 1.99 -10.64 -10.53
CA VAL A 136 1.59 -9.24 -10.36
C VAL A 136 1.01 -8.95 -8.98
N PHE A 137 1.03 -7.67 -8.61
CA PHE A 137 0.21 -7.10 -7.56
C PHE A 137 -0.89 -6.26 -8.21
N THR A 138 -2.16 -6.65 -8.04
CA THR A 138 -3.30 -5.99 -8.67
C THR A 138 -4.04 -5.07 -7.69
N TYR A 139 -3.92 -3.77 -7.89
CA TYR A 139 -4.72 -2.76 -7.19
C TYR A 139 -6.04 -2.58 -7.95
N ARG A 140 -7.17 -2.72 -7.25
CA ARG A 140 -8.52 -2.48 -7.79
C ARG A 140 -9.20 -1.39 -6.99
N PHE A 141 -9.82 -0.44 -7.67
CA PHE A 141 -10.60 0.64 -7.08
C PHE A 141 -11.96 0.72 -7.78
N GLU A 142 -13.01 0.85 -6.97
CA GLU A 142 -14.39 0.91 -7.44
C GLU A 142 -15.17 1.93 -6.61
N ALA A 143 -15.76 2.93 -7.26
CA ALA A 143 -16.61 3.94 -6.62
C ALA A 143 -17.47 4.67 -7.64
N GLY A 144 -18.72 5.02 -7.29
CA GLY A 144 -19.58 5.81 -8.17
C GLY A 144 -19.91 5.17 -9.52
N GLY A 145 -19.78 3.85 -9.66
CA GLY A 145 -19.93 3.14 -10.93
C GLY A 145 -18.69 3.18 -11.83
N GLU A 146 -17.61 3.83 -11.39
CA GLU A 146 -16.33 3.89 -12.09
C GLU A 146 -15.37 2.81 -11.57
N GLN A 147 -14.45 2.38 -12.43
CA GLN A 147 -13.43 1.39 -12.10
C GLN A 147 -12.02 1.82 -12.53
N LEU A 148 -11.05 1.48 -11.69
CA LEU A 148 -9.63 1.60 -11.98
C LEU A 148 -8.90 0.34 -11.50
N THR A 149 -8.17 -0.32 -12.41
CA THR A 149 -7.27 -1.42 -12.07
C THR A 149 -5.85 -1.06 -12.46
N VAL A 150 -4.90 -1.21 -11.55
CA VAL A 150 -3.47 -1.02 -11.81
C VAL A 150 -2.72 -2.28 -11.39
N ARG A 151 -1.86 -2.79 -12.28
CA ARG A 151 -1.04 -3.97 -12.01
C ARG A 151 0.43 -3.59 -11.95
N VAL A 152 1.12 -4.16 -10.97
CA VAL A 152 2.55 -4.00 -10.75
C VAL A 152 3.23 -5.35 -10.94
N ASP A 153 4.28 -5.41 -11.75
CA ASP A 153 5.12 -6.60 -11.88
C ASP A 153 5.90 -6.80 -10.57
N GLN A 154 5.76 -7.99 -9.97
CA GLN A 154 6.42 -8.32 -8.70
C GLN A 154 7.95 -8.36 -8.82
N GLN A 155 8.48 -8.77 -9.98
CA GLN A 155 9.91 -8.89 -10.22
C GLN A 155 10.52 -7.53 -10.54
N ALA A 156 9.95 -6.79 -11.50
CA ALA A 156 10.45 -5.47 -11.86
C ALA A 156 10.13 -4.40 -10.80
N ARG A 157 9.18 -4.66 -9.89
CA ARG A 157 8.65 -3.72 -8.89
C ARG A 157 8.21 -2.40 -9.54
N ALA A 158 7.53 -2.52 -10.68
CA ALA A 158 7.11 -1.40 -11.50
C ALA A 158 5.69 -1.62 -12.03
N ILE A 159 4.95 -0.53 -12.23
CA ILE A 159 3.61 -0.57 -12.84
C ILE A 159 3.77 -1.12 -14.26
N THR A 160 3.04 -2.20 -14.56
CA THR A 160 3.04 -2.88 -15.86
C THR A 160 1.75 -2.63 -16.63
N ALA A 161 0.61 -2.41 -15.94
CA ALA A 161 -0.65 -2.16 -16.61
C ALA A 161 -1.57 -1.22 -15.84
N ILE A 162 -2.43 -0.52 -16.57
CA ILE A 162 -3.54 0.28 -16.07
C ILE A 162 -4.78 0.04 -16.95
N GLU A 163 -5.92 -0.13 -16.32
CA GLU A 163 -7.23 -0.28 -16.94
C GLU A 163 -8.18 0.72 -16.28
N THR A 164 -8.83 1.54 -17.10
CA THR A 164 -9.87 2.50 -16.74
C THR A 164 -11.12 2.22 -17.58
N ASP A 165 -12.23 2.88 -17.28
CA ASP A 165 -13.43 2.77 -18.12
C ASP A 165 -13.24 3.31 -19.55
N ALA A 166 -12.25 4.17 -19.77
CA ALA A 166 -12.00 4.80 -21.07
C ALA A 166 -10.93 4.09 -21.91
N PHE A 167 -9.94 3.47 -21.28
CA PHE A 167 -8.82 2.81 -21.95
C PHE A 167 -8.09 1.82 -21.04
N GLY A 168 -7.33 0.92 -21.66
CA GLY A 168 -6.32 0.09 -21.01
C GLY A 168 -4.97 0.21 -21.70
N ALA A 169 -3.89 0.13 -20.93
CA ALA A 169 -2.52 0.09 -21.42
C ALA A 169 -1.71 -0.91 -20.61
N ALA A 170 -0.85 -1.69 -21.28
CA ALA A 170 -0.04 -2.71 -20.64
C ALA A 170 1.32 -2.90 -21.32
N ALA A 171 2.35 -3.19 -20.52
CA ALA A 171 3.67 -3.63 -20.94
C ALA A 171 3.92 -5.04 -20.42
N ILE A 172 3.64 -6.04 -21.27
CA ILE A 172 3.73 -7.47 -20.97
C ILE A 172 5.02 -8.04 -21.55
N ALA A 173 5.73 -8.85 -20.76
CA ALA A 173 6.84 -9.65 -21.28
C ALA A 173 6.27 -10.86 -22.04
N THR A 174 6.50 -10.89 -23.35
CA THR A 174 6.15 -12.02 -24.24
C THR A 174 7.26 -13.05 -24.30
#